data_AF-A0A4V3IIV3-F1
#
_entry.id   AF-A0A4V3IIV3-F1
#
_cell.length_a   1.000
_cell.length_b   1.000
_cell.length_c   1.000
_cell.angle_alpha   90.00
_cell.angle_beta   90.00
_cell.angle_gamma   90.00
#
_symmetry.space_group_name_H-M   'P 1'
#
loop_
_entity.id
_entity.type
_entity.pdbx_description
1 polymer ?
#
loop_
_entity_poly.entity_id
_entity_poly.type
_entity_poly.pdbx_seq_one_letter_code
_entity_poly.pdbx_strand_id
1 'polypeptide(L)'
;MADARSVFAEARSGSHSAVNVVVVFAPSPVLTVTVEGRETVPDVHLHAGGQGVCRVRMLPALGSSVTLCCVLTGETGQMLGQLVDAVLGGYATVTSIRSVGERPLADLVL
;
A
#
# COMPACT_ATOMS: atom_id res chain seq x y z
N MET A 1 -2.72 7.92 -25.94
CA MET A 1 -3.10 7.81 -24.52
C MET A 1 -4.28 6.84 -24.46
N ALA A 2 -4.03 5.56 -24.20
CA ALA A 2 -5.05 4.51 -24.30
C ALA A 2 -6.18 4.75 -23.29
N ASP A 3 -7.42 4.60 -23.77
CA ASP A 3 -8.66 4.82 -23.01
C ASP A 3 -8.79 3.75 -21.91
N ALA A 4 -8.92 4.18 -20.65
CA ALA A 4 -9.13 3.28 -19.52
C ALA A 4 -10.33 2.35 -19.74
N ARG A 5 -11.33 2.75 -20.52
CA ARG A 5 -12.49 1.93 -20.84
C ARG A 5 -12.18 0.76 -21.79
N SER A 6 -11.21 0.91 -22.70
CA SER A 6 -10.84 -0.19 -23.61
C SER A 6 -10.15 -1.34 -22.87
N VAL A 7 -9.40 -1.02 -21.81
CA VAL A 7 -8.74 -2.02 -20.95
C VAL A 7 -9.76 -2.89 -20.19
N PHE A 8 -10.91 -2.33 -19.78
CA PHE A 8 -11.94 -3.08 -19.06
C PHE A 8 -12.88 -3.91 -19.97
N ALA A 9 -12.92 -3.63 -21.27
CA ALA A 9 -13.78 -4.34 -22.21
C ALA A 9 -13.22 -5.72 -22.60
N GLU A 10 -11.88 -5.84 -22.74
CA GLU A 10 -11.19 -7.08 -23.12
C GLU A 10 -11.37 -8.20 -22.07
N ALA A 11 -11.50 -7.84 -20.80
CA ALA A 11 -11.59 -8.77 -19.67
C ALA A 11 -12.89 -9.60 -19.63
N ARG A 12 -13.90 -9.27 -20.44
CA ARG A 12 -15.24 -9.90 -20.36
C ARG A 12 -15.46 -11.07 -21.32
N SER A 13 -14.49 -11.44 -22.16
CA SER A 13 -14.73 -12.33 -23.32
C SER A 13 -14.05 -13.70 -23.28
N GLY A 14 -13.41 -14.13 -22.18
CA GLY A 14 -12.63 -15.37 -22.16
C GLY A 14 -13.01 -16.34 -21.03
N SER A 15 -13.58 -17.49 -21.38
CA SER A 15 -13.62 -18.67 -20.51
C SER A 15 -12.20 -19.23 -20.33
N HIS A 16 -11.55 -19.13 -19.16
CA HIS A 16 -10.47 -20.02 -18.67
C HIS A 16 -9.84 -19.57 -17.33
N SER A 17 -9.20 -20.52 -16.65
CA SER A 17 -8.22 -20.40 -15.55
C SER A 17 -7.05 -19.42 -15.85
N ALA A 18 -7.32 -18.11 -15.89
CA ALA A 18 -6.31 -17.07 -16.03
C ALA A 18 -6.26 -16.22 -14.74
N VAL A 19 -5.08 -16.04 -14.17
CA VAL A 19 -4.88 -15.25 -12.95
C VAL A 19 -5.25 -13.81 -13.23
N ASN A 20 -6.18 -13.24 -12.44
CA ASN A 20 -6.61 -11.86 -12.58
C ASN A 20 -5.54 -10.92 -12.03
N VAL A 21 -4.81 -10.21 -12.90
CA VAL A 21 -3.73 -9.29 -12.49
C VAL A 21 -4.28 -7.88 -12.30
N VAL A 22 -4.08 -7.31 -11.12
CA VAL A 22 -4.58 -5.98 -10.75
C VAL A 22 -3.44 -5.08 -10.26
N VAL A 23 -3.34 -3.89 -10.83
CA VAL A 23 -2.47 -2.83 -10.33
C VAL A 23 -3.31 -1.76 -9.64
N VAL A 24 -2.98 -1.46 -8.38
CA VAL A 24 -3.61 -0.38 -7.61
C VAL A 24 -2.64 0.78 -7.52
N PHE A 25 -2.97 1.90 -8.15
CA PHE A 25 -2.22 3.14 -8.00
C PHE A 25 -2.75 3.93 -6.81
N ALA A 26 -1.94 4.03 -5.77
CA ALA A 26 -2.24 4.71 -4.51
C ALA A 26 -1.05 5.61 -4.12
N PRO A 27 -0.85 6.75 -4.80
CA PRO A 27 0.39 7.52 -4.72
C PRO A 27 0.66 8.16 -3.36
N SER A 28 -0.37 8.31 -2.52
CA SER A 28 -0.27 8.97 -1.22
C SER A 28 -0.91 8.09 -0.13
N PRO A 29 -0.23 7.00 0.29
CA PRO A 29 -0.62 6.27 1.49
C PRO A 29 -0.44 7.15 2.74
N VAL A 30 -1.25 6.94 3.76
CA VAL A 30 -1.29 7.78 4.96
C VAL A 30 -0.93 6.96 6.19
N LEU A 31 0.02 7.43 7.01
CA LEU A 31 0.25 6.86 8.32
C LEU A 31 -0.89 7.29 9.24
N THR A 32 -1.77 6.36 9.57
CA THR A 32 -2.88 6.63 10.48
C THR A 32 -2.43 6.32 11.90
N VAL A 33 -2.53 7.30 12.79
CA VAL A 33 -2.24 7.17 14.22
C VAL A 33 -3.54 7.29 14.98
N THR A 34 -3.93 6.23 15.68
CA THR A 34 -5.09 6.22 16.55
C THR A 34 -4.62 6.20 17.99
N VAL A 35 -5.12 7.14 18.80
CA VAL A 35 -4.85 7.20 20.24
C VAL A 35 -6.13 6.80 20.96
N GLU A 36 -6.09 5.68 21.67
CA GLU A 36 -7.22 5.17 22.45
C GLU A 36 -7.00 5.50 23.92
N GLY A 37 -7.95 6.25 24.50
CA GLY A 37 -7.91 6.63 25.91
C GLY A 37 -8.07 5.40 26.81
N ARG A 38 -7.20 5.29 27.81
CA ARG A 38 -7.28 4.31 28.90
C ARG A 38 -7.06 5.02 30.23
N GLU A 39 -7.50 4.41 31.33
CA GLU A 39 -7.48 5.05 32.65
C GLU A 39 -6.07 5.44 33.13
N THR A 40 -5.01 4.78 32.63
CA THR A 40 -3.62 5.01 33.08
C THR A 40 -2.69 5.45 31.96
N VAL A 41 -2.60 4.71 30.87
CA VAL A 41 -1.71 5.00 29.73
C VAL A 41 -2.47 4.78 28.43
N PRO A 42 -2.58 5.80 27.55
CA PRO A 42 -3.27 5.65 26.28
C PRO A 42 -2.54 4.68 25.36
N ASP A 43 -3.31 3.91 24.60
CA ASP A 43 -2.77 3.03 23.58
C ASP A 43 -2.61 3.78 22.26
N VAL A 44 -1.50 3.51 21.57
CA VAL A 44 -1.22 4.09 20.25
C VAL A 44 -1.20 2.98 19.21
N HIS A 45 -2.10 3.06 18.25
CA HIS A 45 -2.19 2.14 17.12
C HIS A 45 -1.74 2.84 15.84
N LEU A 46 -0.94 2.14 15.06
CA LEU A 46 -0.40 2.62 13.79
C LEU A 46 -0.91 1.75 12.65
N HIS A 47 -1.43 2.39 11.61
CA HIS A 47 -1.99 1.70 10.46
C HIS A 47 -1.54 2.34 9.15
N ALA A 48 -1.34 1.49 8.13
CA ALA A 48 -1.26 1.96 6.76
C ALA A 48 -2.67 2.29 6.26
N GLY A 49 -2.93 3.58 6.06
CA GLY A 49 -4.20 4.14 5.63
C GLY A 49 -4.19 4.67 4.19
N GLY A 50 -5.33 5.17 3.78
CA GLY A 50 -5.59 5.64 2.41
C GLY A 50 -6.42 4.62 1.61
N GLN A 51 -7.35 5.11 0.79
CA GLN A 51 -8.36 4.26 0.14
C GLN A 51 -7.75 3.15 -0.72
N GLY A 52 -6.61 3.40 -1.37
CA GLY A 52 -5.89 2.38 -2.14
C GLY A 52 -5.36 1.24 -1.27
N VAL A 53 -4.72 1.56 -0.14
CA VAL A 53 -4.19 0.57 0.82
C VAL A 53 -5.33 -0.20 1.49
N CYS A 54 -6.42 0.48 1.86
CA CYS A 54 -7.56 -0.17 2.51
C CYS A 54 -8.30 -1.15 1.59
N ARG A 55 -8.37 -0.86 0.28
CA ARG A 55 -9.10 -1.69 -0.69
C ARG A 55 -8.24 -2.80 -1.28
N VAL A 56 -6.94 -2.57 -1.48
CA VAL A 56 -6.05 -3.53 -2.14
C VAL A 56 -5.95 -4.86 -1.37
N ARG A 57 -6.08 -4.84 -0.04
CA ARG A 57 -6.02 -6.05 0.82
C ARG A 57 -7.09 -7.10 0.53
N MET A 58 -8.21 -6.72 -0.08
CA MET A 58 -9.30 -7.65 -0.40
C MET A 58 -9.06 -8.40 -1.70
N LEU A 59 -8.27 -7.83 -2.62
CA LEU A 59 -8.08 -8.35 -3.97
C LEU A 59 -7.42 -9.75 -4.00
N PRO A 60 -6.40 -10.06 -3.17
CA PRO A 60 -5.86 -11.41 -3.14
C PRO A 60 -6.86 -12.47 -2.68
N ALA A 61 -7.74 -12.13 -1.73
CA ALA A 61 -8.82 -13.02 -1.29
C ALA A 61 -9.86 -13.31 -2.39
N LEU A 62 -9.91 -12.46 -3.43
CA LEU A 62 -10.75 -12.65 -4.62
C LEU A 62 -10.01 -13.39 -5.75
N GLY A 63 -8.81 -13.91 -5.50
CA GLY A 63 -8.02 -14.66 -6.48
C GLY A 63 -7.20 -13.78 -7.44
N SER A 64 -7.03 -12.49 -7.14
CA SER A 64 -6.19 -11.60 -7.95
C SER A 64 -4.73 -11.64 -7.52
N SER A 65 -3.82 -11.56 -8.50
CA SER A 65 -2.42 -11.19 -8.27
C SER A 65 -2.30 -9.67 -8.29
N VAL A 66 -1.73 -9.07 -7.25
CA VAL A 66 -1.89 -7.65 -6.98
C VAL A 66 -0.56 -6.93 -6.89
N THR A 67 -0.47 -5.77 -7.52
CA THR A 67 0.65 -4.84 -7.34
C THR A 67 0.14 -3.50 -6.80
N LEU A 68 0.66 -3.05 -5.66
CA LEU A 68 0.42 -1.72 -5.12
C LEU A 68 1.54 -0.78 -5.59
N CYS A 69 1.17 0.27 -6.33
CA CYS A 69 2.09 1.34 -6.74
C CYS A 69 1.86 2.58 -5.87
N CYS A 70 2.88 3.01 -5.13
CA CYS A 70 2.78 4.13 -4.19
C CYS A 70 4.08 4.95 -4.09
N VAL A 71 4.05 6.05 -3.34
CA VAL A 71 5.26 6.80 -2.97
C VAL A 71 5.50 6.62 -1.49
N LEU A 72 6.71 6.18 -1.11
CA LEU A 72 7.12 5.98 0.27
C LEU A 72 8.45 6.72 0.48
N THR A 73 8.38 7.87 1.16
CA THR A 73 9.53 8.76 1.38
C THR A 73 9.56 9.26 2.82
N GLY A 74 10.73 9.66 3.31
CA GLY A 74 10.88 10.09 4.69
C GLY A 74 10.76 8.95 5.69
N GLU A 75 10.83 9.32 6.96
CA GLU A 75 10.71 8.40 8.10
C GLU A 75 9.33 7.74 8.14
N THR A 76 8.28 8.53 7.89
CA THR A 76 6.91 8.02 7.80
C THR A 76 6.75 7.07 6.61
N GLY A 77 7.45 7.27 5.51
CA GLY A 77 7.48 6.35 4.38
C GLY A 77 8.15 5.02 4.69
N GLN A 78 9.22 5.01 5.50
CA GLN A 78 9.84 3.77 5.97
C GLN A 78 8.87 2.98 6.86
N MET A 79 8.25 3.64 7.83
CA MET A 79 7.28 3.01 8.72
C MET A 79 6.03 2.54 7.96
N LEU A 80 5.52 3.35 7.04
CA LEU A 80 4.43 2.96 6.14
C LEU A 80 4.78 1.74 5.31
N GLY A 81 6.01 1.63 4.81
CA GLY A 81 6.47 0.44 4.08
C GLY A 81 6.30 -0.83 4.91
N GLN A 82 6.75 -0.82 6.17
CA GLN A 82 6.60 -1.98 7.07
C GLN A 82 5.13 -2.31 7.34
N LEU A 83 4.28 -1.30 7.56
CA LEU A 83 2.85 -1.50 7.80
C LEU A 83 2.11 -2.00 6.56
N VAL A 84 2.47 -1.51 5.36
CA VAL A 84 1.93 -1.99 4.09
C VAL A 84 2.32 -3.45 3.86
N ASP A 85 3.59 -3.80 4.04
CA ASP A 85 4.05 -5.18 3.90
C ASP A 85 3.33 -6.12 4.89
N ALA A 86 3.15 -5.68 6.13
CA ALA A 86 2.42 -6.43 7.15
C ALA A 86 0.94 -6.66 6.78
N VAL A 87 0.27 -5.66 6.19
CA VAL A 87 -1.15 -5.78 5.78
C VAL A 87 -1.31 -6.62 4.51
N LEU A 88 -0.33 -6.61 3.60
CA LEU A 88 -0.41 -7.32 2.33
C LEU A 88 0.16 -8.74 2.38
N GLY A 89 0.90 -9.11 3.44
CA GLY A 89 1.18 -10.50 3.79
C GLY A 89 1.86 -11.33 2.69
N GLY A 90 2.66 -10.71 1.82
CA GLY A 90 3.29 -11.36 0.67
C GLY A 90 2.33 -11.70 -0.50
N TYR A 91 1.04 -11.36 -0.38
CA TYR A 91 0.03 -11.59 -1.40
C TYR A 91 -0.05 -10.49 -2.46
N ALA A 92 0.71 -9.41 -2.27
CA ALA A 92 0.84 -8.34 -3.23
C ALA A 92 2.29 -7.88 -3.34
N THR A 93 2.67 -7.47 -4.55
CA THR A 93 3.96 -6.80 -4.78
C THR A 93 3.80 -5.32 -4.49
N VAL A 94 4.71 -4.72 -3.72
CA VAL A 94 4.75 -3.27 -3.50
C VAL A 94 5.83 -2.68 -4.40
N THR A 95 5.44 -1.77 -5.27
CA THR A 95 6.37 -0.94 -6.06
C THR A 95 6.27 0.49 -5.56
N SER A 96 7.38 1.03 -5.06
CA SER A 96 7.40 2.36 -4.48
C SER A 96 8.49 3.25 -5.06
N ILE A 97 8.15 4.51 -5.32
CA ILE A 97 9.16 5.56 -5.49
C ILE A 97 9.65 5.97 -4.10
N ARG A 98 10.97 5.98 -3.91
CA ARG A 98 11.65 6.41 -2.68
C ARG A 98 12.50 7.63 -3.00
N SER A 99 12.61 8.58 -2.08
CA SER A 99 13.59 9.67 -2.22
C SER A 99 15.00 9.11 -2.08
N VAL A 100 15.91 9.52 -2.96
CA VAL A 100 17.33 9.16 -2.91
C VAL A 100 18.03 10.24 -2.08
N GLY A 101 18.53 9.91 -0.88
CA GLY A 101 19.41 10.78 -0.10
C GLY A 101 19.04 11.08 1.35
N GLU A 102 18.04 10.43 1.94
CA GLU A 102 17.78 10.56 3.38
C GLU A 102 18.82 9.74 4.16
N ARG A 103 19.90 10.40 4.59
CA ARG A 103 20.76 9.87 5.65
C ARG A 103 19.89 9.63 6.90
N PRO A 104 20.03 8.49 7.60
CA PRO A 104 19.36 8.30 8.88
C PRO A 104 19.67 9.49 9.78
N LEU A 105 18.67 10.04 10.50
CA LEU A 105 18.92 11.08 11.51
C LEU A 105 19.94 10.64 12.58
N ALA A 106 20.26 9.34 12.66
CA ALA A 106 21.35 8.81 13.47
C ALA A 106 22.75 9.38 13.12
N ASP A 107 22.94 9.92 11.91
CA ASP A 107 24.20 10.56 11.50
C ASP A 107 24.21 12.09 11.74
N LEU A 108 23.12 12.64 12.28
CA LEU A 108 23.00 14.06 12.64
C LEU A 108 23.24 14.22 14.14
N VAL A 109 24.51 14.13 14.56
CA VAL A 109 24.92 14.56 15.91
C VAL A 109 24.83 16.09 15.96
N LEU A 110 23.94 16.61 16.82
CA LEU A 110 23.90 18.02 17.22
C LEU A 110 25.01 18.33 18.23
#